data_AF-A0A2P4TAE3-F1
#
_entry.id   AF-A0A2P4TAE3-F1
#
_cell.length_a   1.000
_cell.length_b   1.000
_cell.length_c   1.000
_cell.angle_alpha   90.00
_cell.angle_beta   90.00
_cell.angle_gamma   90.00
#
_symmetry.space_group_name_H-M   'P 1'
#
loop_
_entity.id
_entity.type
_entity.pdbx_description
1 polymer ?
#
loop_
_entity_poly.entity_id
_entity_poly.type
_entity_poly.pdbx_seq_one_letter_code
_entity_poly.pdbx_strand_id
1 'polypeptide(L)'
;MGDPVVCSFLTKTLCAEGGRLGLAELQQHVGLSAQQLRETLQAAGPERFLLLTGAGGAPEVLALTAVRVCMRKQCDGCERLHLCKLHLMGRCSLRHRVCKYSHDITSAENRKVLKTHELSGLSENELRILLLQNDPFLLPDACQFYNNRVNTCNQPNNCNKLHICRYFLHGGCKFFPCKKSHNFLDSSALRLLENGGIDEKMASNIQRIYDHKHMELHKREKSNGPSYKPRQTSKEDQTNKSSKEQKPSFATPEVSTVHASPSEDKKDDSFANSLKDNKDKSDEICLFYVWKYCKHNELLTISDLVTEKCTSVHYHLPYRWQVYNGITWNDLSMMEEIEKAYCDPKNSSAADKGINFRTMTLSSSLVRRLSTPSSVVNPTFVLTTKWIWYWKNDHGQWTEYGMQ
;
A
#
# COMPACT_ATOMS: atom_id res chain seq x y z
N MET A 1 -21.14 13.27 -7.90
CA MET A 1 -20.00 13.64 -8.77
C MET A 1 -20.14 15.12 -9.09
N GLY A 2 -19.09 15.92 -8.85
CA GLY A 2 -19.08 17.32 -9.27
C GLY A 2 -19.10 17.46 -10.80
N ASP A 3 -19.40 18.66 -11.29
CA ASP A 3 -19.36 18.96 -12.74
C ASP A 3 -17.96 18.64 -13.31
N PRO A 4 -17.83 17.71 -14.27
CA PRO A 4 -16.54 17.32 -14.84
C PRO A 4 -15.77 18.49 -15.45
N VAL A 5 -16.46 19.48 -16.03
CA VAL A 5 -15.85 20.66 -16.65
C VAL A 5 -15.23 21.54 -15.56
N VAL A 6 -15.99 21.81 -14.50
CA VAL A 6 -15.52 22.60 -13.36
C VAL A 6 -14.37 21.89 -12.65
N CYS A 7 -14.46 20.57 -12.43
CA CYS A 7 -13.41 19.83 -11.77
C CYS A 7 -12.13 19.76 -12.64
N SER A 8 -12.26 19.64 -13.97
CA SER A 8 -11.10 19.70 -14.87
C SER A 8 -10.44 21.09 -14.81
N PHE A 9 -11.23 22.16 -14.80
CA PHE A 9 -10.73 23.53 -14.63
C PHE A 9 -10.01 23.72 -13.29
N LEU A 10 -10.59 23.24 -12.18
CA LEU A 10 -9.96 23.30 -10.86
C LEU A 10 -8.63 22.53 -10.83
N THR A 11 -8.58 21.32 -11.39
CA THR A 11 -7.33 20.56 -11.49
C THR A 11 -6.29 21.33 -12.30
N LYS A 12 -6.70 21.93 -13.42
CA LYS A 12 -5.82 22.75 -14.26
C LYS A 12 -5.24 23.94 -13.50
N THR A 13 -6.07 24.76 -12.87
CA THR A 13 -5.65 25.92 -12.08
C THR A 13 -4.70 25.53 -10.96
N LEU A 14 -5.02 24.46 -10.21
CA LEU A 14 -4.14 23.97 -9.15
C LEU A 14 -2.78 23.52 -9.71
N CYS A 15 -2.75 22.79 -10.82
CA CYS A 15 -1.50 22.31 -11.41
C CYS A 15 -0.66 23.43 -12.02
N ALA A 16 -1.30 24.46 -12.61
CA ALA A 16 -0.62 25.66 -13.07
C ALA A 16 0.10 26.37 -11.90
N GLU A 17 -0.51 26.34 -10.71
CA GLU A 17 0.05 26.88 -9.47
C GLU A 17 0.90 25.85 -8.69
N GLY A 18 1.47 24.84 -9.34
CA GLY A 18 2.38 23.88 -8.70
C GLY A 18 1.69 22.83 -7.84
N GLY A 19 0.41 22.53 -8.11
CA GLY A 19 -0.35 21.42 -7.56
C GLY A 19 -1.12 21.71 -6.26
N ARG A 20 -0.96 22.90 -5.68
CA ARG A 20 -1.63 23.34 -4.45
C ARG A 20 -1.78 24.87 -4.43
N LEU A 21 -2.95 25.33 -3.97
CA LEU A 21 -3.28 26.77 -3.87
C LEU A 21 -4.14 27.06 -2.64
N GLY A 22 -4.12 28.29 -2.13
CA GLY A 22 -5.04 28.72 -1.08
C GLY A 22 -6.49 28.69 -1.57
N LEU A 23 -7.45 28.34 -0.69
CA LEU A 23 -8.87 28.27 -1.08
C LEU A 23 -9.41 29.63 -1.54
N ALA A 24 -8.97 30.72 -0.91
CA ALA A 24 -9.38 32.08 -1.26
C ALA A 24 -8.83 32.51 -2.62
N GLU A 25 -7.57 32.19 -2.91
CA GLU A 25 -6.93 32.43 -4.21
C GLU A 25 -7.62 31.61 -5.30
N LEU A 26 -7.85 30.32 -5.04
CA LEU A 26 -8.58 29.44 -5.97
C LEU A 26 -9.98 29.98 -6.28
N GLN A 27 -10.67 30.56 -5.30
CA GLN A 27 -11.97 31.19 -5.51
C GLN A 27 -11.88 32.36 -6.50
N GLN A 28 -10.84 33.20 -6.40
CA GLN A 28 -10.63 34.32 -7.32
C GLN A 28 -10.41 33.86 -8.76
N HIS A 29 -9.73 32.73 -8.98
CA HIS A 29 -9.50 32.18 -10.32
C HIS A 29 -10.76 31.59 -10.96
N VAL A 30 -11.66 31.00 -10.18
CA VAL A 30 -12.80 30.23 -10.71
C VAL A 30 -14.08 31.08 -10.77
N GLY A 31 -14.12 32.22 -10.07
CA GLY A 31 -15.29 33.11 -10.05
C GLY A 31 -16.52 32.49 -9.38
N LEU A 32 -16.34 31.42 -8.60
CA LEU A 32 -17.41 30.78 -7.82
C LEU A 32 -17.56 31.44 -6.45
N SER A 33 -18.75 31.33 -5.86
CA SER A 33 -18.90 31.64 -4.44
C SER A 33 -18.13 30.64 -3.57
N ALA A 34 -17.74 31.06 -2.36
CA ALA A 34 -17.03 30.19 -1.41
C ALA A 34 -17.81 28.90 -1.09
N GLN A 35 -19.15 28.99 -1.05
CA GLN A 35 -20.01 27.84 -0.80
C GLN A 35 -20.00 26.86 -1.98
N GLN A 36 -20.24 27.35 -3.20
CA GLN A 36 -20.22 26.52 -4.42
C GLN A 36 -18.88 25.83 -4.63
N LEU A 37 -17.77 26.52 -4.37
CA LEU A 37 -16.44 25.93 -4.46
C LEU A 37 -16.27 24.78 -3.46
N ARG A 38 -16.67 24.97 -2.20
CA ARG A 38 -16.60 23.90 -1.19
C ARG A 38 -17.47 22.70 -1.54
N GLU A 39 -18.70 22.93 -1.97
CA GLU A 39 -19.62 21.87 -2.42
C GLU A 39 -19.04 21.10 -3.60
N THR A 40 -18.43 21.79 -4.57
CA THR A 40 -17.78 21.18 -5.73
C THR A 40 -16.58 20.31 -5.31
N LEU A 41 -15.71 20.83 -4.44
CA LEU A 41 -14.55 20.08 -3.95
C LEU A 41 -14.99 18.84 -3.15
N GLN A 42 -16.02 18.96 -2.32
CA GLN A 42 -16.58 17.85 -1.56
C GLN A 42 -17.22 16.80 -2.47
N ALA A 43 -17.96 17.22 -3.50
CA ALA A 43 -18.61 16.33 -4.46
C ALA A 43 -17.62 15.58 -5.37
N ALA A 44 -16.43 16.15 -5.60
CA ALA A 44 -15.32 15.52 -6.31
C ALA A 44 -14.51 14.56 -5.42
N GLY A 45 -14.51 14.80 -4.11
CA GLY A 45 -13.98 13.88 -3.11
C GLY A 45 -12.46 13.96 -2.88
N PRO A 46 -11.98 13.33 -1.79
CA PRO A 46 -10.59 13.45 -1.33
C PRO A 46 -9.58 12.68 -2.18
N GLU A 47 -10.03 11.92 -3.18
CA GLU A 47 -9.17 11.26 -4.15
C GLU A 47 -8.75 12.20 -5.31
N ARG A 48 -9.43 13.34 -5.44
CA ARG A 48 -9.16 14.35 -6.48
C ARG A 48 -8.79 15.71 -5.92
N PHE A 49 -9.43 16.14 -4.83
CA PHE A 49 -9.07 17.39 -4.15
C PHE A 49 -8.98 17.17 -2.65
N LEU A 50 -7.82 17.47 -2.10
CA LEU A 50 -7.57 17.38 -0.67
C LEU A 50 -7.60 18.77 -0.05
N LEU A 51 -8.56 19.01 0.84
CA LEU A 51 -8.59 20.20 1.67
C LEU A 51 -7.63 20.04 2.84
N LEU A 52 -6.74 21.00 3.01
CA LEU A 52 -5.70 21.02 4.03
C LEU A 52 -5.79 22.31 4.86
N THR A 53 -5.30 22.25 6.09
CA THR A 53 -4.98 23.44 6.86
C THR A 53 -3.55 23.88 6.51
N GLY A 54 -3.46 25.01 5.81
CA GLY A 54 -2.22 25.64 5.38
C GLY A 54 -1.47 26.34 6.50
N ALA A 55 -0.39 27.04 6.14
CA ALA A 55 0.38 27.83 7.10
C ALA A 55 -0.49 28.95 7.68
N GLY A 56 -0.42 29.16 9.00
CA GLY A 56 -1.25 30.17 9.67
C GLY A 56 -2.74 29.83 9.78
N GLY A 57 -3.14 28.59 9.49
CA GLY A 57 -4.53 28.12 9.66
C GLY A 57 -5.44 28.37 8.45
N ALA A 58 -4.94 29.01 7.39
CA ALA A 58 -5.70 29.26 6.17
C ALA A 58 -5.97 27.95 5.39
N PRO A 59 -7.17 27.74 4.85
CA PRO A 59 -7.47 26.54 4.07
C PRO A 59 -6.75 26.54 2.71
N GLU A 60 -6.13 25.42 2.36
CA GLU A 60 -5.48 25.16 1.08
C GLU A 60 -6.14 23.96 0.39
N VAL A 61 -6.04 23.90 -0.94
CA VAL A 61 -6.55 22.81 -1.76
C VAL A 61 -5.39 22.21 -2.55
N LEU A 62 -5.22 20.89 -2.47
CA LEU A 62 -4.19 20.14 -3.16
C LEU A 62 -4.83 19.22 -4.21
N ALA A 63 -4.27 19.20 -5.43
CA ALA A 63 -4.73 18.36 -6.53
C ALA A 63 -4.20 16.92 -6.43
N LEU A 64 -5.11 15.96 -6.50
CA LEU A 64 -4.81 14.54 -6.44
C LEU A 64 -5.24 13.82 -7.71
N THR A 65 -4.61 12.67 -7.95
CA THR A 65 -5.04 11.75 -9.01
C THR A 65 -4.76 10.31 -8.65
N ALA A 66 -5.61 9.41 -9.15
CA ALA A 66 -5.40 7.97 -9.11
C ALA A 66 -4.60 7.45 -10.32
N VAL A 67 -4.33 8.30 -11.33
CA VAL A 67 -3.60 7.90 -12.55
C VAL A 67 -2.15 7.57 -12.23
N ARG A 68 -1.67 6.44 -12.75
CA ARG A 68 -0.30 5.94 -12.53
C ARG A 68 0.40 5.62 -13.85
N VAL A 69 1.73 5.62 -13.82
CA VAL A 69 2.57 5.17 -14.93
C VAL A 69 2.63 3.64 -14.97
N CYS A 70 2.58 3.07 -16.17
CA CYS A 70 2.72 1.64 -16.39
C CYS A 70 4.16 1.19 -16.10
N MET A 71 4.31 0.15 -15.29
CA MET A 71 5.61 -0.41 -14.91
C MET A 71 5.99 -1.65 -15.75
N ARG A 72 5.13 -2.09 -16.67
CA ARG A 72 5.34 -3.29 -17.48
C ARG A 72 6.31 -3.00 -18.63
N LYS A 73 7.27 -3.91 -18.87
CA LYS A 73 8.25 -3.80 -19.98
C LYS A 73 7.64 -4.10 -21.36
N GLN A 74 6.59 -4.91 -21.37
CA GLN A 74 5.73 -5.27 -22.50
C GLN A 74 4.30 -5.21 -21.97
N CYS A 75 3.43 -4.46 -22.64
CA CYS A 75 2.06 -4.23 -22.20
C CYS A 75 1.14 -4.17 -23.41
N ASP A 76 0.20 -5.10 -23.48
CA ASP A 76 -0.78 -5.20 -24.58
C ASP A 76 -2.00 -4.28 -24.38
N GLY A 77 -1.79 -3.19 -23.63
CA GLY A 77 -2.83 -2.26 -23.17
C GLY A 77 -3.18 -2.41 -21.69
N CYS A 78 -3.31 -1.28 -20.99
CA CYS A 78 -3.80 -1.20 -19.62
C CYS A 78 -4.34 0.19 -19.31
N GLU A 79 -4.92 0.40 -18.12
CA GLU A 79 -5.46 1.68 -17.67
C GLU A 79 -4.42 2.60 -17.02
N ARG A 80 -3.15 2.47 -17.41
CA ARG A 80 -2.03 3.28 -16.91
C ARG A 80 -1.36 4.02 -18.06
N LEU A 81 -0.69 5.12 -17.74
CA LEU A 81 0.03 5.92 -18.73
C LEU A 81 1.31 5.21 -19.17
N HIS A 82 1.53 5.15 -20.48
CA HIS A 82 2.74 4.60 -21.09
C HIS A 82 3.64 5.75 -21.52
N LEU A 83 4.64 6.03 -20.70
CA LEU A 83 5.56 7.15 -20.90
C LEU A 83 6.92 6.87 -20.26
N CYS A 84 7.93 7.61 -20.71
CA CYS A 84 9.27 7.53 -20.19
C CYS A 84 9.36 8.24 -18.83
N LYS A 85 9.52 7.46 -17.75
CA LYS A 85 9.78 7.98 -16.40
C LYS A 85 10.90 9.03 -16.39
N LEU A 86 12.02 8.74 -17.07
CA LEU A 86 13.16 9.67 -17.09
C LEU A 86 12.83 10.97 -17.84
N HIS A 87 11.99 10.92 -18.87
CA HIS A 87 11.56 12.13 -19.58
C HIS A 87 10.66 12.99 -18.69
N LEU A 88 9.70 12.36 -18.00
CA LEU A 88 8.84 13.01 -17.02
C LEU A 88 9.64 13.65 -15.87
N MET A 89 10.82 13.13 -15.56
CA MET A 89 11.74 13.70 -14.56
C MET A 89 12.72 14.73 -15.16
N GLY A 90 12.69 14.96 -16.49
CA GLY A 90 13.61 15.89 -17.18
C GLY A 90 15.04 15.35 -17.38
N ARG A 91 15.21 14.03 -17.33
CA ARG A 91 16.52 13.33 -17.27
C ARG A 91 16.77 12.33 -18.40
N CYS A 92 15.87 12.22 -19.37
CA CYS A 92 16.06 11.29 -20.47
C CYS A 92 17.15 11.82 -21.42
N SER A 93 18.36 11.25 -21.34
CA SER A 93 19.49 11.54 -22.23
C SER A 93 19.28 11.03 -23.67
N LEU A 94 18.29 10.16 -23.88
CA LEU A 94 17.91 9.65 -25.19
C LEU A 94 16.98 10.61 -25.94
N ARG A 95 16.96 11.90 -25.63
CA ARG A 95 16.12 12.88 -26.36
C ARG A 95 16.44 12.95 -27.86
N HIS A 96 17.67 12.56 -28.24
CA HIS A 96 18.18 12.54 -29.62
C HIS A 96 18.41 11.13 -30.20
N ARG A 97 18.12 10.07 -29.44
CA ARG A 97 18.09 8.66 -29.91
C ARG A 97 16.67 8.11 -29.75
N VAL A 98 16.33 6.99 -30.37
CA VAL A 98 14.97 6.43 -30.23
C VAL A 98 14.81 5.86 -28.82
N CYS A 99 14.15 6.62 -27.92
CA CYS A 99 13.74 6.10 -26.61
C CYS A 99 12.69 5.01 -26.80
N LYS A 100 12.81 3.89 -26.06
CA LYS A 100 11.81 2.80 -26.10
C LYS A 100 10.44 3.24 -25.57
N TYR A 101 10.39 4.25 -24.72
CA TYR A 101 9.16 4.72 -24.08
C TYR A 101 8.75 6.08 -24.64
N SER A 102 7.45 6.31 -24.81
CA SER A 102 6.91 7.58 -25.31
C SER A 102 7.36 8.76 -24.44
N HIS A 103 7.72 9.87 -25.09
CA HIS A 103 7.95 11.16 -24.42
C HIS A 103 6.71 12.06 -24.45
N ASP A 104 5.67 11.68 -25.21
CA ASP A 104 4.40 12.40 -25.31
C ASP A 104 3.40 11.80 -24.32
N ILE A 105 3.08 12.56 -23.28
CA ILE A 105 2.11 12.16 -22.24
C ILE A 105 0.69 12.13 -22.84
N THR A 106 0.43 12.96 -23.85
CA THR A 106 -0.85 13.09 -24.56
C THR A 106 -0.98 12.18 -25.78
N SER A 107 -0.05 11.24 -25.93
CA SER A 107 -0.03 10.23 -26.99
C SER A 107 -1.34 9.45 -27.13
N ALA A 108 -1.54 8.85 -28.32
CA ALA A 108 -2.78 8.15 -28.66
C ALA A 108 -3.16 7.06 -27.68
N GLU A 109 -2.18 6.34 -27.17
CA GLU A 109 -2.30 5.27 -26.19
C GLU A 109 -2.79 5.81 -24.83
N ASN A 110 -2.38 7.02 -24.47
CA ASN A 110 -2.69 7.64 -23.18
C ASN A 110 -4.02 8.41 -23.19
N ARG A 111 -4.51 8.85 -24.36
CA ARG A 111 -5.76 9.64 -24.48
C ARG A 111 -6.95 9.00 -23.78
N LYS A 112 -7.10 7.67 -23.88
CA LYS A 112 -8.20 6.95 -23.21
C LYS A 112 -8.10 7.09 -21.68
N VAL A 113 -6.91 6.86 -21.12
CA VAL A 113 -6.67 6.97 -19.67
C VAL A 113 -6.91 8.41 -19.20
N LEU A 114 -6.35 9.40 -19.90
CA LEU A 114 -6.55 10.81 -19.57
C LEU A 114 -8.02 11.22 -19.66
N LYS A 115 -8.78 10.70 -20.62
CA LYS A 115 -10.22 10.98 -20.75
C LYS A 115 -11.02 10.34 -19.61
N THR A 116 -10.77 9.07 -19.29
CA THR A 116 -11.44 8.36 -18.19
C THR A 116 -11.26 9.07 -16.85
N HIS A 117 -10.10 9.71 -16.64
CA HIS A 117 -9.80 10.45 -15.41
C HIS A 117 -10.03 11.97 -15.52
N GLU A 118 -10.68 12.45 -16.60
CA GLU A 118 -11.00 13.87 -16.81
C GLU A 118 -9.79 14.82 -16.85
N LEU A 119 -8.64 14.31 -17.27
CA LEU A 119 -7.36 15.03 -17.36
C LEU A 119 -7.00 15.46 -18.79
N SER A 120 -7.90 15.28 -19.76
CA SER A 120 -7.61 15.59 -21.19
C SER A 120 -7.39 17.07 -21.48
N GLY A 121 -7.85 17.98 -20.60
CA GLY A 121 -7.70 19.44 -20.77
C GLY A 121 -6.41 20.03 -20.20
N LEU A 122 -5.56 19.20 -19.60
CA LEU A 122 -4.29 19.62 -19.01
C LEU A 122 -3.16 19.57 -20.04
N SER A 123 -2.26 20.53 -19.95
CA SER A 123 -0.97 20.55 -20.65
C SER A 123 -0.02 19.48 -20.10
N GLU A 124 1.04 19.17 -20.85
CA GLU A 124 2.07 18.22 -20.40
C GLU A 124 2.73 18.64 -19.07
N ASN A 125 2.95 19.95 -18.87
CA ASN A 125 3.54 20.47 -17.64
C ASN A 125 2.59 20.30 -16.44
N GLU A 126 1.30 20.59 -16.62
CA GLU A 126 0.28 20.39 -15.57
C GLU A 126 0.14 18.90 -15.23
N LEU A 127 0.11 18.01 -16.24
CA LEU A 127 0.12 16.56 -16.04
C LEU A 127 1.38 16.09 -15.32
N ARG A 128 2.54 16.65 -15.65
CA ARG A 128 3.82 16.33 -15.00
C ARG A 128 3.78 16.66 -13.51
N ILE A 129 3.34 17.85 -13.13
CA ILE A 129 3.18 18.27 -11.73
C ILE A 129 2.24 17.30 -11.00
N LEU A 130 1.07 17.05 -11.60
CA LEU A 130 0.06 16.19 -11.01
C LEU A 130 0.57 14.76 -10.79
N LEU A 131 1.29 14.18 -11.75
CA LEU A 131 1.85 12.84 -11.65
C LEU A 131 3.00 12.77 -10.64
N LEU A 132 3.97 13.69 -10.69
CA LEU A 132 5.15 13.67 -9.82
C LEU A 132 4.80 13.73 -8.33
N GLN A 133 3.75 14.47 -7.96
CA GLN A 133 3.33 14.56 -6.55
C GLN A 133 2.42 13.39 -6.10
N ASN A 134 1.82 12.63 -7.03
CA ASN A 134 0.80 11.62 -6.71
C ASN A 134 1.25 10.17 -6.91
N ASP A 135 2.16 9.89 -7.85
CA ASP A 135 2.56 8.53 -8.21
C ASP A 135 3.80 8.08 -7.43
N PRO A 136 3.68 7.14 -6.47
CA PRO A 136 4.82 6.65 -5.70
C PRO A 136 5.90 5.99 -6.56
N PHE A 137 5.57 5.49 -7.76
CA PHE A 137 6.55 4.93 -8.69
C PHE A 137 7.59 5.97 -9.14
N LEU A 138 7.26 7.25 -9.08
CA LEU A 138 8.14 8.35 -9.48
C LEU A 138 9.09 8.78 -8.35
N LEU A 139 8.83 8.38 -7.10
CA LEU A 139 9.70 8.66 -5.98
C LEU A 139 10.98 7.79 -6.01
N PRO A 140 12.09 8.26 -5.42
CA PRO A 140 13.25 7.42 -5.18
C PRO A 140 12.94 6.29 -4.18
N ASP A 141 13.56 5.12 -4.31
CA ASP A 141 13.28 4.01 -3.38
C ASP A 141 13.80 4.31 -1.96
N ALA A 142 13.18 3.66 -0.98
CA ALA A 142 13.63 3.67 0.41
C ALA A 142 14.99 2.96 0.57
N CYS A 143 15.87 3.52 1.39
CA CYS A 143 17.12 2.87 1.77
C CYS A 143 16.83 1.67 2.67
N GLN A 144 17.21 0.46 2.22
CA GLN A 144 17.02 -0.77 2.98
C GLN A 144 17.84 -0.80 4.27
N PHE A 145 19.06 -0.24 4.25
CA PHE A 145 19.94 -0.18 5.41
C PHE A 145 19.43 0.78 6.48
N TYR A 146 18.94 1.96 6.09
CA TYR A 146 18.23 2.85 7.01
C TYR A 146 16.99 2.17 7.59
N ASN A 147 16.21 1.46 6.78
CA ASN A 147 14.99 0.79 7.23
C ASN A 147 15.22 -0.58 7.90
N ASN A 148 16.47 -1.00 8.12
CA ASN A 148 16.79 -2.22 8.87
C ASN A 148 16.70 -1.98 10.40
N ARG A 149 16.87 -3.05 11.19
CA ARG A 149 16.83 -2.99 12.66
C ARG A 149 17.98 -2.19 13.26
N VAL A 150 19.15 -2.22 12.62
CA VAL A 150 20.41 -1.61 13.09
C VAL A 150 20.45 -0.10 12.78
N ASN A 151 19.66 0.37 11.81
CA ASN A 151 19.57 1.76 11.36
C ASN A 151 20.89 2.36 10.84
N THR A 152 21.78 1.53 10.32
CA THR A 152 23.12 1.94 9.88
C THR A 152 23.19 1.96 8.36
N CYS A 153 22.97 3.14 7.77
CA CYS A 153 23.41 3.39 6.40
C CYS A 153 24.88 3.82 6.41
N ASN A 154 25.72 3.15 5.64
CA ASN A 154 27.16 3.45 5.57
C ASN A 154 27.48 4.74 4.80
N GLN A 155 26.46 5.41 4.22
CA GLN A 155 26.59 6.62 3.43
C GLN A 155 25.48 7.61 3.79
N PRO A 156 25.37 8.08 5.05
CA PRO A 156 24.23 8.88 5.51
C PRO A 156 24.00 10.14 4.67
N ASN A 157 25.09 10.79 4.24
CA ASN A 157 25.05 12.06 3.51
C ASN A 157 25.06 11.88 1.97
N ASN A 158 25.42 10.69 1.47
CA ASN A 158 25.59 10.40 0.04
C ASN A 158 24.75 9.23 -0.46
N CYS A 159 23.82 8.72 0.36
CA CYS A 159 22.90 7.68 -0.07
C CYS A 159 22.03 8.17 -1.22
N ASN A 160 21.90 7.36 -2.26
CA ASN A 160 21.02 7.61 -3.40
C ASN A 160 19.58 7.10 -3.19
N LYS A 161 19.21 6.80 -1.94
CA LYS A 161 17.92 6.23 -1.52
C LYS A 161 17.36 7.01 -0.34
N LEU A 162 16.03 7.08 -0.22
CA LEU A 162 15.37 7.86 0.82
C LEU A 162 15.60 7.25 2.21
N HIS A 163 16.03 8.08 3.16
CA HIS A 163 16.07 7.76 4.59
C HIS A 163 14.74 8.04 5.28
N ILE A 164 13.66 7.56 4.67
CA ILE A 164 12.29 7.69 5.15
C ILE A 164 11.75 6.29 5.49
N CYS A 165 10.84 6.22 6.45
CA CYS A 165 10.16 5.00 6.86
C CYS A 165 9.53 4.31 5.64
N ARG A 166 9.98 3.10 5.33
CA ARG A 166 9.44 2.33 4.21
C ARG A 166 7.94 2.13 4.34
N TYR A 167 7.42 1.88 5.54
CA TYR A 167 5.99 1.68 5.72
C TYR A 167 5.19 2.95 5.48
N PHE A 168 5.76 4.12 5.79
CA PHE A 168 5.14 5.41 5.50
C PHE A 168 5.09 5.68 4.00
N LEU A 169 6.18 5.41 3.28
CA LEU A 169 6.25 5.52 1.81
C LEU A 169 5.23 4.63 1.08
N HIS A 170 4.79 3.54 1.73
CA HIS A 170 3.75 2.63 1.22
C HIS A 170 2.36 2.88 1.84
N GLY A 171 2.21 3.89 2.70
CA GLY A 171 0.94 4.23 3.35
C GLY A 171 0.50 3.28 4.47
N GLY A 172 1.37 2.40 4.97
CA GLY A 172 1.06 1.36 5.96
C GLY A 172 1.78 1.51 7.31
N CYS A 173 2.26 2.71 7.67
CA CYS A 173 2.99 2.91 8.93
C CYS A 173 2.04 2.97 10.13
N LYS A 174 1.98 1.88 10.90
CA LYS A 174 1.14 1.77 12.11
C LYS A 174 1.75 2.37 13.38
N PHE A 175 2.91 3.04 13.29
CA PHE A 175 3.58 3.62 14.45
C PHE A 175 3.31 5.12 14.58
N PHE A 176 2.94 5.55 15.80
CA PHE A 176 2.70 6.96 16.15
C PHE A 176 3.11 7.21 17.62
N PRO A 177 4.33 7.71 17.91
CA PRO A 177 5.35 8.14 16.94
C PRO A 177 6.12 6.97 16.30
N CYS A 178 6.55 7.16 15.04
CA CYS A 178 7.42 6.21 14.36
C CYS A 178 8.90 6.50 14.66
N LYS A 179 9.71 5.44 14.80
CA LYS A 179 11.17 5.56 15.02
C LYS A 179 11.96 5.93 13.76
N LYS A 180 11.33 5.87 12.59
CA LYS A 180 11.93 6.19 11.29
C LYS A 180 11.34 7.52 10.80
N SER A 181 12.14 8.31 10.09
CA SER A 181 11.75 9.62 9.56
C SER A 181 10.53 9.50 8.65
N HIS A 182 9.59 10.43 8.80
CA HIS A 182 8.47 10.65 7.88
C HIS A 182 8.63 11.98 7.13
N ASN A 183 9.82 12.59 7.19
CA ASN A 183 10.08 13.92 6.65
C ASN A 183 10.69 13.83 5.24
N PHE A 184 9.96 14.31 4.23
CA PHE A 184 10.43 14.52 2.86
C PHE A 184 11.16 15.87 2.69
N LEU A 185 11.06 16.76 3.67
CA LEU A 185 11.65 18.10 3.65
C LEU A 185 13.01 18.15 4.36
N ASP A 186 13.56 17.02 4.79
CA ASP A 186 14.95 16.98 5.24
C ASP A 186 15.91 17.18 4.06
N SER A 187 17.08 17.77 4.31
CA SER A 187 18.03 18.15 3.25
C SER A 187 18.49 16.97 2.38
N SER A 188 18.57 15.76 2.95
CA SER A 188 18.98 14.57 2.19
C SER A 188 17.86 14.07 1.29
N ALA A 189 16.61 14.06 1.80
CA ALA A 189 15.42 13.72 1.03
C ALA A 189 15.16 14.74 -0.09
N LEU A 190 15.18 16.04 0.23
CA LEU A 190 14.99 17.11 -0.76
C LEU A 190 15.99 17.02 -1.91
N ARG A 191 17.28 16.84 -1.61
CA ARG A 191 18.30 16.65 -2.66
C ARG A 191 17.97 15.47 -3.58
N LEU A 192 17.44 14.36 -3.07
CA LEU A 192 17.06 13.20 -3.88
C LEU A 192 15.79 13.46 -4.71
N LEU A 193 14.85 14.23 -4.17
CA LEU A 193 13.62 14.64 -4.86
C LEU A 193 13.89 15.67 -5.96
N GLU A 194 14.73 16.68 -5.71
CA GLU A 194 15.17 17.66 -6.70
C GLU A 194 15.89 16.98 -7.85
N ASN A 195 16.73 16.00 -7.50
CA ASN A 195 17.26 15.09 -8.49
C ASN A 195 16.12 14.42 -9.28
N GLY A 196 15.07 13.94 -8.63
CA GLY A 196 13.88 13.42 -9.30
C GLY A 196 13.08 14.40 -10.18
N GLY A 197 13.45 15.69 -10.26
CA GLY A 197 12.66 16.72 -10.92
C GLY A 197 11.48 17.20 -10.08
N ILE A 198 11.55 16.98 -8.76
CA ILE A 198 10.56 17.39 -7.76
C ILE A 198 11.21 18.51 -6.93
N ASP A 199 10.77 19.74 -7.16
CA ASP A 199 11.20 20.91 -6.39
C ASP A 199 10.67 20.92 -4.95
N GLU A 200 11.11 21.89 -4.16
CA GLU A 200 10.72 22.04 -2.75
C GLU A 200 9.19 22.21 -2.59
N LYS A 201 8.51 22.91 -3.51
CA LYS A 201 7.06 23.13 -3.47
C LYS A 201 6.32 21.79 -3.67
N MET A 202 6.70 21.01 -4.67
CA MET A 202 6.15 19.66 -4.89
C MET A 202 6.52 18.70 -3.77
N ALA A 203 7.74 18.78 -3.20
CA ALA A 203 8.12 18.00 -2.03
C ALA A 203 7.24 18.31 -0.82
N SER A 204 6.90 19.59 -0.61
CA SER A 204 5.93 20.02 0.40
C SER A 204 4.54 19.45 0.15
N ASN A 205 4.10 19.40 -1.11
CA ASN A 205 2.84 18.75 -1.47
C ASN A 205 2.88 17.24 -1.15
N ILE A 206 3.95 16.54 -1.55
CA ILE A 206 4.15 15.12 -1.26
C ILE A 206 4.11 14.87 0.26
N GLN A 207 4.82 15.68 1.07
CA GLN A 207 4.77 15.60 2.52
C GLN A 207 3.33 15.65 3.03
N ARG A 208 2.55 16.65 2.60
CA ARG A 208 1.14 16.82 3.02
C ARG A 208 0.26 15.64 2.62
N ILE A 209 0.44 15.09 1.41
CA ILE A 209 -0.30 13.92 0.93
C ILE A 209 -0.02 12.70 1.83
N TYR A 210 1.25 12.47 2.13
CA TYR A 210 1.67 11.32 2.93
C TYR A 210 1.27 11.47 4.41
N ASP A 211 1.38 12.66 4.98
CA ASP A 211 0.91 12.96 6.33
C ASP A 211 -0.60 12.75 6.44
N HIS A 212 -1.37 13.24 5.47
CA HIS A 212 -2.82 13.00 5.42
C HIS A 212 -3.14 11.50 5.39
N LYS A 213 -2.50 10.74 4.49
CA LYS A 213 -2.69 9.28 4.41
C LYS A 213 -2.33 8.56 5.71
N HIS A 214 -1.26 8.99 6.37
CA HIS A 214 -0.84 8.43 7.65
C HIS A 214 -1.84 8.74 8.77
N MET A 215 -2.31 9.98 8.86
CA MET A 215 -3.34 10.37 9.83
C MET A 215 -4.65 9.61 9.60
N GLU A 216 -5.08 9.44 8.35
CA GLU A 216 -6.29 8.68 8.01
C GLU A 216 -6.18 7.20 8.38
N LEU A 217 -5.01 6.57 8.17
CA LEU A 217 -4.75 5.20 8.62
C LEU A 217 -4.93 5.08 10.14
N HIS A 218 -4.34 6.01 10.92
CA HIS A 218 -4.41 6.00 12.38
C HIS A 218 -5.80 6.29 12.92
N LYS A 219 -6.58 7.16 12.26
CA LYS A 219 -8.00 7.38 12.63
C LYS A 219 -8.79 6.08 12.50
N ARG A 220 -8.64 5.37 11.38
CA ARG A 220 -9.35 4.10 11.13
C ARG A 220 -8.98 3.00 12.12
N GLU A 221 -7.70 2.90 12.50
CA GLU A 221 -7.26 1.91 13.50
C GLU A 221 -7.81 2.22 14.90
N LYS A 222 -7.96 3.50 15.28
CA LYS A 222 -8.60 3.90 16.54
C LYS A 222 -10.11 3.65 16.57
N SER A 223 -10.79 3.77 15.43
CA SER A 223 -12.22 3.47 15.31
C SER A 223 -12.54 1.97 15.40
N ASN A 224 -11.57 1.10 15.13
CA ASN A 224 -11.75 -0.35 15.05
C ASN A 224 -11.10 -1.15 16.21
N GLY A 225 -10.61 -0.50 17.26
CA GLY A 225 -9.93 -1.15 18.39
C GLY A 225 -10.50 -0.75 19.76
N PRO A 226 -10.48 -1.66 20.76
CA PRO A 226 -10.82 -1.29 22.13
C PRO A 226 -9.79 -0.29 22.67
N SER A 227 -10.30 0.76 23.32
CA SER A 227 -9.54 1.90 23.84
C SER A 227 -8.32 1.47 24.68
N TYR A 228 -7.13 1.53 24.10
CA TYR A 228 -5.89 1.48 24.86
C TYR A 228 -5.69 2.85 25.52
N LYS A 229 -5.90 2.91 26.83
CA LYS A 229 -5.53 4.07 27.64
C LYS A 229 -4.01 4.30 27.51
N PRO A 230 -3.56 5.54 27.24
CA PRO A 230 -2.14 5.88 27.30
C PRO A 230 -1.58 5.56 28.69
N ARG A 231 -0.49 4.79 28.74
CA ARG A 231 0.30 4.62 29.96
C ARG A 231 0.81 6.00 30.36
N GLN A 232 0.34 6.53 31.48
CA GLN A 232 0.89 7.73 32.09
C GLN A 232 2.36 7.46 32.40
N THR A 233 3.26 8.11 31.67
CA THR A 233 4.64 8.28 32.10
C THR A 233 4.64 9.31 33.22
N SER A 234 4.71 8.83 34.45
CA SER A 234 5.10 9.65 35.59
C SER A 234 6.48 10.25 35.31
N LYS A 235 6.54 11.59 35.41
CA LYS A 235 7.79 12.32 35.52
C LYS A 235 8.51 11.83 36.77
N GLU A 236 9.79 11.57 36.67
CA GLU A 236 10.68 11.74 37.82
C GLU A 236 12.07 12.14 37.33
N ASP A 237 12.48 13.29 37.85
CA ASP A 237 13.72 14.00 37.60
C ASP A 237 14.93 13.24 38.13
N GLN A 238 16.06 13.49 37.47
CA GLN A 238 17.39 13.08 37.89
C GLN A 238 17.76 13.71 39.25
N THR A 239 18.32 12.93 40.18
CA THR A 239 19.42 13.39 41.04
C THR A 239 20.23 12.22 41.61
N ASN A 240 21.54 12.40 41.62
CA ASN A 240 22.61 11.47 42.01
C ASN A 240 22.64 11.11 43.51
N LYS A 241 23.04 9.87 43.86
CA LYS A 241 24.30 9.53 44.58
C LYS A 241 24.41 8.05 45.01
N SER A 242 25.54 7.46 44.63
CA SER A 242 26.41 6.48 45.33
C SER A 242 25.92 5.79 46.61
N SER A 243 26.02 4.44 46.68
CA SER A 243 27.07 3.69 47.43
C SER A 243 26.66 2.24 47.76
N LYS A 244 27.56 1.29 47.44
CA LYS A 244 27.98 0.06 48.17
C LYS A 244 26.98 -1.01 48.67
N GLU A 245 27.35 -2.26 48.30
CA GLU A 245 27.37 -3.51 49.10
C GLU A 245 25.99 -4.05 49.57
N GLN A 246 25.64 -5.34 49.57
CA GLN A 246 26.34 -6.62 49.57
C GLN A 246 25.31 -7.75 49.26
N LYS A 247 25.83 -8.91 48.80
CA LYS A 247 25.14 -10.22 48.71
C LYS A 247 24.76 -10.71 50.13
N PRO A 248 23.72 -11.56 50.32
CA PRO A 248 24.04 -13.00 50.43
C PRO A 248 22.97 -13.95 49.91
N SER A 249 23.43 -15.19 49.77
CA SER A 249 22.79 -16.43 49.37
C SER A 249 22.46 -17.33 50.58
N PHE A 250 21.61 -18.34 50.30
CA PHE A 250 21.48 -19.69 50.92
C PHE A 250 20.28 -20.03 51.83
N ALA A 251 19.65 -21.14 51.42
CA ALA A 251 19.21 -22.33 52.16
C ALA A 251 17.94 -22.30 53.05
N THR A 252 16.92 -23.01 52.52
CA THR A 252 16.08 -24.10 53.10
C THR A 252 15.89 -24.24 54.61
N PRO A 253 14.72 -24.76 54.99
CA PRO A 253 14.69 -26.12 55.55
C PRO A 253 13.67 -27.05 54.87
N GLU A 254 13.84 -28.32 55.21
CA GLU A 254 13.48 -29.55 54.52
C GLU A 254 12.57 -30.42 55.43
N VAL A 255 12.10 -31.55 54.89
CA VAL A 255 11.60 -32.77 55.57
C VAL A 255 10.14 -32.74 56.09
N SER A 256 9.26 -33.74 55.89
CA SER A 256 9.23 -34.99 55.12
C SER A 256 7.82 -35.60 55.19
N THR A 257 7.45 -36.42 54.21
CA THR A 257 6.93 -37.79 54.44
C THR A 257 6.99 -38.54 53.11
N VAL A 258 7.37 -39.82 53.19
CA VAL A 258 7.90 -40.62 52.09
C VAL A 258 7.09 -41.90 51.93
N HIS A 259 7.15 -42.46 50.70
CA HIS A 259 6.89 -43.84 50.28
C HIS A 259 5.41 -44.20 50.02
N ALA A 260 5.01 -44.96 48.99
CA ALA A 260 5.72 -45.94 48.18
C ALA A 260 5.02 -46.14 46.81
N SER A 261 5.75 -46.65 45.81
CA SER A 261 5.22 -47.36 44.62
C SER A 261 5.65 -48.83 44.69
N PRO A 262 4.93 -49.77 44.05
CA PRO A 262 5.54 -50.38 42.84
C PRO A 262 4.58 -50.89 41.74
N SER A 263 5.16 -50.99 40.51
CA SER A 263 4.96 -51.96 39.39
C SER A 263 3.57 -52.15 38.75
N GLU A 264 3.33 -51.73 37.50
CA GLU A 264 3.55 -52.40 36.19
C GLU A 264 2.39 -53.34 35.75
N ASP A 265 1.60 -52.95 34.73
CA ASP A 265 1.60 -53.58 33.39
C ASP A 265 0.52 -53.01 32.41
N LYS A 266 0.99 -52.59 31.23
CA LYS A 266 0.39 -52.62 29.86
C LYS A 266 -0.86 -51.79 29.49
N LYS A 267 -0.67 -50.85 28.53
CA LYS A 267 -1.11 -51.02 27.12
C LYS A 267 -0.59 -49.91 26.19
N ASP A 268 -0.36 -50.34 24.94
CA ASP A 268 0.29 -49.69 23.80
C ASP A 268 -0.11 -48.25 23.49
N ASP A 269 0.90 -47.42 23.20
CA ASP A 269 0.75 -46.12 22.56
C ASP A 269 1.63 -46.08 21.30
N SER A 270 1.06 -46.47 20.17
CA SER A 270 1.72 -46.47 18.86
C SER A 270 1.12 -45.42 17.92
N PHE A 271 0.82 -44.21 18.39
CA PHE A 271 0.47 -43.08 17.52
C PHE A 271 0.93 -41.72 18.10
N ALA A 272 2.22 -41.57 18.38
CA ALA A 272 2.79 -40.29 18.79
C ALA A 272 4.13 -40.01 18.11
N ASN A 273 4.13 -39.93 16.78
CA ASN A 273 5.20 -39.27 16.02
C ASN A 273 4.69 -38.78 14.65
N SER A 274 3.81 -37.78 14.64
CA SER A 274 3.58 -36.91 13.47
C SER A 274 2.76 -35.66 13.79
N LEU A 275 3.06 -34.95 14.87
CA LEU A 275 2.45 -33.64 15.13
C LEU A 275 3.46 -32.64 15.70
N LYS A 276 4.55 -32.40 14.97
CA LYS A 276 5.37 -31.18 15.12
C LYS A 276 5.97 -30.79 13.77
N ASP A 277 5.20 -30.07 12.93
CA ASP A 277 5.69 -29.06 11.97
C ASP A 277 4.57 -28.50 11.07
N ASN A 278 3.61 -27.78 11.66
CA ASN A 278 2.74 -26.91 10.86
C ASN A 278 2.50 -25.61 11.62
N LYS A 279 3.51 -24.74 11.58
CA LYS A 279 3.42 -23.35 12.05
C LYS A 279 3.11 -22.46 10.83
N ASP A 280 1.84 -22.08 10.70
CA ASP A 280 1.26 -20.97 9.91
C ASP A 280 1.79 -20.71 8.49
N LYS A 281 1.29 -21.45 7.50
CA LYS A 281 1.26 -20.97 6.10
C LYS A 281 -0.09 -20.29 5.84
N SER A 282 -0.06 -19.02 5.47
CA SER A 282 -1.24 -18.23 5.09
C SER A 282 -1.60 -18.50 3.63
N ASP A 283 -2.89 -18.59 3.35
CA ASP A 283 -3.46 -18.67 2.00
C ASP A 283 -3.55 -17.28 1.31
N GLU A 284 -3.06 -16.21 1.95
CA GLU A 284 -2.98 -14.89 1.33
C GLU A 284 -1.73 -14.74 0.47
N ILE A 285 -1.87 -14.02 -0.64
CA ILE A 285 -0.76 -13.64 -1.51
C ILE A 285 0.04 -12.52 -0.83
N CYS A 286 1.36 -12.71 -0.73
CA CYS A 286 2.28 -11.76 -0.17
C CYS A 286 2.29 -10.46 -1.00
N LEU A 287 1.63 -9.43 -0.47
CA LEU A 287 1.56 -8.10 -1.09
C LEU A 287 2.95 -7.53 -1.41
N PHE A 288 3.92 -7.75 -0.53
CA PHE A 288 5.30 -7.30 -0.73
C PHE A 288 6.03 -8.08 -1.84
N TYR A 289 5.66 -9.33 -2.10
CA TYR A 289 6.21 -10.11 -3.20
C TYR A 289 5.67 -9.64 -4.55
N VAL A 290 4.37 -9.34 -4.64
CA VAL A 290 3.76 -8.77 -5.87
C VAL A 290 4.49 -7.48 -6.27
N TRP A 291 4.94 -6.69 -5.29
CA TRP A 291 5.75 -5.48 -5.49
C TRP A 291 7.26 -5.72 -5.63
N LYS A 292 7.75 -6.96 -5.58
CA LYS A 292 9.19 -7.33 -5.66
C LYS A 292 10.06 -6.86 -4.48
N TYR A 293 9.48 -6.65 -3.30
CA TYR A 293 10.19 -6.20 -2.09
C TYR A 293 10.03 -7.14 -0.88
N CYS A 294 9.57 -8.38 -1.09
CA CYS A 294 9.54 -9.37 0.00
C CYS A 294 10.98 -9.68 0.46
N LYS A 295 11.24 -9.59 1.77
CA LYS A 295 12.55 -9.87 2.36
C LYS A 295 12.98 -11.33 2.29
N HIS A 296 12.02 -12.23 2.05
CA HIS A 296 12.23 -13.67 1.91
C HIS A 296 12.04 -14.11 0.45
N ASN A 297 12.17 -13.16 -0.50
CA ASN A 297 12.09 -13.45 -1.93
C ASN A 297 13.23 -14.41 -2.30
N GLU A 298 12.88 -15.61 -2.74
CA GLU A 298 13.82 -16.65 -3.16
C GLU A 298 14.57 -16.19 -4.42
N LEU A 299 15.68 -15.49 -4.20
CA LEU A 299 16.85 -15.56 -5.05
C LEU A 299 17.94 -16.19 -4.19
N LEU A 300 18.12 -17.49 -4.41
CA LEU A 300 19.29 -18.25 -4.01
C LEU A 300 20.55 -17.40 -4.26
N THR A 301 21.31 -17.11 -3.20
CA THR A 301 22.74 -17.42 -3.10
C THR A 301 23.27 -17.01 -1.72
N ILE A 302 23.79 -18.02 -1.01
CA ILE A 302 24.95 -17.98 -0.11
C ILE A 302 24.86 -17.00 1.08
N SER A 303 24.29 -17.47 2.18
CA SER A 303 25.05 -17.76 3.42
C SER A 303 24.05 -18.04 4.54
N ASP A 304 24.37 -19.03 5.34
CA ASP A 304 23.61 -19.60 6.45
C ASP A 304 23.22 -18.59 7.55
N LEU A 305 22.19 -17.78 7.28
CA LEU A 305 21.32 -17.26 8.32
C LEU A 305 19.90 -17.69 7.98
N VAL A 306 19.34 -18.53 8.84
CA VAL A 306 17.93 -18.95 8.81
C VAL A 306 17.07 -17.68 8.81
N THR A 307 16.67 -17.24 7.62
CA THR A 307 15.65 -16.21 7.43
C THR A 307 14.34 -16.95 7.35
N GLU A 308 13.45 -16.69 8.31
CA GLU A 308 12.12 -17.28 8.36
C GLU A 308 11.46 -17.17 6.98
N LYS A 309 11.02 -18.28 6.39
CA LYS A 309 10.34 -18.27 5.08
C LYS A 309 9.09 -17.40 5.17
N CYS A 310 8.77 -16.65 4.11
CA CYS A 310 7.52 -15.88 4.10
C CYS A 310 6.33 -16.82 4.31
N THR A 311 5.48 -16.49 5.27
CA THR A 311 4.29 -17.28 5.60
C THR A 311 3.18 -17.13 4.55
N SER A 312 3.23 -16.06 3.75
CA SER A 312 2.27 -15.77 2.68
C SER A 312 2.74 -16.33 1.32
N VAL A 313 1.79 -16.57 0.43
CA VAL A 313 2.06 -17.12 -0.91
C VAL A 313 2.75 -16.10 -1.81
N HIS A 314 3.91 -16.45 -2.35
CA HIS A 314 4.59 -15.64 -3.37
C HIS A 314 3.98 -15.90 -4.75
N TYR A 315 3.20 -14.95 -5.25
CA TYR A 315 2.63 -15.01 -6.59
C TYR A 315 2.68 -13.63 -7.27
N HIS A 316 2.85 -13.61 -8.59
CA HIS A 316 3.12 -12.38 -9.34
C HIS A 316 1.88 -11.53 -9.66
N LEU A 317 0.68 -12.07 -9.45
CA LEU A 317 -0.62 -11.41 -9.60
C LEU A 317 -1.31 -11.25 -8.23
N PRO A 318 -2.24 -10.29 -8.07
CA PRO A 318 -2.94 -10.06 -6.81
C PRO A 318 -4.04 -11.11 -6.50
N TYR A 319 -4.27 -12.04 -7.42
CA TYR A 319 -5.14 -13.20 -7.26
C TYR A 319 -4.42 -14.45 -7.82
N ARG A 320 -4.83 -15.63 -7.39
CA ARG A 320 -4.32 -16.93 -7.88
C ARG A 320 -5.40 -17.99 -7.80
N TRP A 321 -5.69 -18.66 -8.92
CA TRP A 321 -6.68 -19.72 -9.01
C TRP A 321 -5.99 -21.08 -9.04
N GLN A 322 -6.43 -22.00 -8.19
CA GLN A 322 -5.83 -23.32 -8.06
C GLN A 322 -6.88 -24.43 -7.99
N VAL A 323 -6.54 -25.60 -8.53
CA VAL A 323 -7.34 -26.83 -8.45
C VAL A 323 -6.60 -27.89 -7.65
N TYR A 324 -7.33 -28.61 -6.80
CA TYR A 324 -6.80 -29.70 -6.01
C TYR A 324 -6.84 -31.01 -6.80
N ASN A 325 -5.68 -31.66 -6.93
CA ASN A 325 -5.56 -32.94 -7.64
C ASN A 325 -5.61 -34.17 -6.72
N GLY A 326 -6.02 -34.00 -5.46
CA GLY A 326 -6.00 -35.06 -4.45
C GLY A 326 -4.71 -35.11 -3.61
N ILE A 327 -3.65 -34.41 -4.03
CA ILE A 327 -2.36 -34.38 -3.33
C ILE A 327 -1.95 -32.93 -3.03
N THR A 328 -2.03 -32.05 -4.03
CA THR A 328 -1.60 -30.65 -3.92
C THR A 328 -2.49 -29.70 -4.75
N TRP A 329 -2.31 -28.40 -4.51
CA TRP A 329 -2.96 -27.33 -5.26
C TRP A 329 -2.10 -26.94 -6.48
N ASN A 330 -2.67 -27.12 -7.68
CA ASN A 330 -2.03 -26.74 -8.94
C ASN A 330 -2.68 -25.50 -9.54
N ASP A 331 -1.91 -24.66 -10.21
CA ASP A 331 -2.44 -23.45 -10.85
C ASP A 331 -3.33 -23.81 -12.04
N LEU A 332 -4.48 -23.15 -12.12
CA LEU A 332 -5.37 -23.23 -13.28
C LEU A 332 -4.82 -22.37 -14.42
N SER A 333 -4.91 -22.87 -15.65
CA SER A 333 -4.67 -22.07 -16.86
C SER A 333 -5.77 -21.01 -17.03
N MET A 334 -5.51 -19.99 -17.85
CA MET A 334 -6.49 -18.94 -18.19
C MET A 334 -7.09 -18.20 -16.98
N MET A 335 -6.31 -18.05 -15.90
CA MET A 335 -6.78 -17.48 -14.63
C MET A 335 -7.37 -16.07 -14.73
N GLU A 336 -6.95 -15.26 -15.72
CA GLU A 336 -7.50 -13.92 -15.93
C GLU A 336 -8.96 -13.98 -16.40
N GLU A 337 -9.31 -14.95 -17.25
CA GLU A 337 -10.68 -15.17 -17.71
C GLU A 337 -11.56 -15.69 -16.57
N ILE A 338 -11.03 -16.59 -15.75
CA ILE A 338 -11.70 -17.12 -14.55
C ILE A 338 -11.97 -16.00 -13.56
N GLU A 339 -10.96 -15.17 -13.25
CA GLU A 339 -11.09 -14.02 -12.35
C GLU A 339 -12.12 -13.03 -12.87
N LYS A 340 -12.10 -12.72 -14.18
CA LYS A 340 -13.06 -11.82 -14.81
C LYS A 340 -14.50 -12.33 -14.68
N ALA A 341 -14.70 -13.63 -14.91
CA ALA A 341 -16.02 -14.25 -14.76
C ALA A 341 -16.49 -14.28 -13.30
N TYR A 342 -15.59 -14.58 -12.36
CA TYR A 342 -15.87 -14.62 -10.92
C TYR A 342 -16.22 -13.25 -10.33
N CYS A 343 -15.65 -12.17 -10.86
CA CYS A 343 -15.93 -10.81 -10.39
C CYS A 343 -17.34 -10.31 -10.78
N ASP A 344 -18.05 -10.97 -11.69
CA ASP A 344 -19.42 -10.61 -12.06
C ASP A 344 -20.44 -11.42 -11.24
N PRO A 345 -21.25 -10.78 -10.37
CA PRO A 345 -22.22 -11.48 -9.52
C PRO A 345 -23.32 -12.21 -10.30
N LYS A 346 -23.50 -11.92 -11.60
CA LYS A 346 -24.44 -12.64 -12.47
C LYS A 346 -23.93 -14.04 -12.82
N ASN A 347 -22.62 -14.26 -12.76
CA ASN A 347 -22.01 -15.54 -13.09
C ASN A 347 -21.98 -16.42 -11.84
N SER A 348 -22.63 -17.58 -11.91
CA SER A 348 -22.52 -18.62 -10.87
C SER A 348 -21.53 -19.72 -11.24
N SER A 349 -21.04 -19.71 -12.48
CA SER A 349 -20.08 -20.65 -13.04
C SER A 349 -19.39 -20.02 -14.26
N ALA A 350 -18.24 -20.57 -14.64
CA ALA A 350 -17.63 -20.40 -15.96
C ALA A 350 -17.81 -21.73 -16.72
N ALA A 351 -18.94 -21.85 -17.42
CA ALA A 351 -19.36 -23.09 -18.08
C ALA A 351 -18.39 -23.55 -19.17
N ASP A 352 -17.81 -22.59 -19.90
CA ASP A 352 -16.75 -22.79 -20.89
C ASP A 352 -15.45 -23.34 -20.28
N LYS A 353 -15.25 -23.15 -18.97
CA LYS A 353 -14.10 -23.68 -18.21
C LYS A 353 -14.47 -24.82 -17.26
N GLY A 354 -15.75 -25.20 -17.17
CA GLY A 354 -16.25 -26.23 -16.26
C GLY A 354 -16.18 -25.88 -14.77
N ILE A 355 -15.99 -24.61 -14.39
CA ILE A 355 -15.84 -24.17 -12.99
C ILE A 355 -17.18 -23.70 -12.44
N ASN A 356 -17.56 -24.18 -11.26
CA ASN A 356 -18.70 -23.69 -10.50
C ASN A 356 -18.22 -22.81 -9.33
N PHE A 357 -18.57 -21.52 -9.36
CA PHE A 357 -18.12 -20.54 -8.36
C PHE A 357 -18.88 -20.64 -7.04
N ARG A 358 -20.10 -21.18 -7.04
CA ARG A 358 -20.89 -21.36 -5.81
C ARG A 358 -20.34 -22.49 -4.96
N THR A 359 -20.00 -23.60 -5.60
CA THR A 359 -19.43 -24.77 -4.91
C THR A 359 -17.91 -24.74 -4.83
N MET A 360 -17.27 -23.80 -5.55
CA MET A 360 -15.82 -23.73 -5.70
C MET A 360 -15.25 -25.07 -6.19
N THR A 361 -15.79 -25.59 -7.29
CA THR A 361 -15.40 -26.88 -7.89
C THR A 361 -15.17 -26.80 -9.39
N LEU A 362 -14.31 -27.69 -9.89
CA LEU A 362 -14.10 -27.99 -11.31
C LEU A 362 -14.40 -29.48 -11.51
N SER A 363 -15.52 -29.82 -12.13
CA SER A 363 -16.05 -31.21 -12.15
C SER A 363 -16.16 -31.77 -10.72
N SER A 364 -15.30 -32.74 -10.34
CA SER A 364 -15.23 -33.33 -9.01
C SER A 364 -14.07 -32.81 -8.14
N SER A 365 -13.22 -31.92 -8.67
CA SER A 365 -12.06 -31.37 -7.96
C SER A 365 -12.39 -30.05 -7.28
N LEU A 366 -11.83 -29.84 -6.07
CA LEU A 366 -11.94 -28.56 -5.37
C LEU A 366 -11.11 -27.48 -6.07
N VAL A 367 -11.64 -26.26 -6.07
CA VAL A 367 -10.97 -25.07 -6.60
C VAL A 367 -10.85 -24.04 -5.47
N ARG A 368 -9.77 -23.28 -5.44
CA ARG A 368 -9.62 -22.14 -4.53
C ARG A 368 -9.10 -20.90 -5.24
N ARG A 369 -9.49 -19.75 -4.72
CA ARG A 369 -8.97 -18.44 -5.10
C ARG A 369 -8.19 -17.86 -3.94
N LEU A 370 -6.90 -17.61 -4.15
CA LEU A 370 -6.07 -16.84 -3.22
C LEU A 370 -6.10 -15.37 -3.65
N SER A 371 -5.96 -14.47 -2.68
CA SER A 371 -5.95 -13.04 -2.93
C SER A 371 -4.88 -12.35 -2.11
N THR A 372 -4.48 -11.15 -2.51
CA THR A 372 -3.79 -10.23 -1.60
C THR A 372 -4.69 -9.88 -0.40
N PRO A 373 -4.12 -9.34 0.69
CA PRO A 373 -4.90 -8.90 1.83
C PRO A 373 -6.03 -7.95 1.42
N SER A 374 -7.14 -8.01 2.14
CA SER A 374 -8.31 -7.15 1.91
C SER A 374 -7.93 -5.67 2.02
N SER A 375 -8.54 -4.84 1.17
CA SER A 375 -8.44 -3.37 1.27
C SER A 375 -9.02 -2.86 2.59
N VAL A 376 -9.85 -3.62 3.30
CA VAL A 376 -10.28 -3.26 4.67
C VAL A 376 -9.09 -3.35 5.65
N VAL A 377 -8.22 -4.35 5.47
CA VAL A 377 -7.05 -4.59 6.32
C VAL A 377 -5.89 -3.67 5.93
N ASN A 378 -5.72 -3.37 4.64
CA ASN A 378 -4.61 -2.57 4.10
C ASN A 378 -5.09 -1.54 3.05
N PRO A 379 -5.96 -0.57 3.40
CA PRO A 379 -6.69 0.29 2.44
C PRO A 379 -5.83 1.20 1.57
N THR A 380 -4.61 1.50 2.01
CA THR A 380 -3.68 2.41 1.33
C THR A 380 -2.81 1.73 0.28
N PHE A 381 -2.82 0.39 0.25
CA PHE A 381 -2.05 -0.39 -0.72
C PHE A 381 -2.87 -0.66 -1.97
N VAL A 382 -2.39 -0.14 -3.10
CA VAL A 382 -3.05 -0.18 -4.42
C VAL A 382 -3.34 -1.61 -4.91
N LEU A 383 -2.60 -2.62 -4.46
CA LEU A 383 -2.80 -4.02 -4.86
C LEU A 383 -3.52 -4.86 -3.82
N THR A 384 -4.21 -4.24 -2.86
CA THR A 384 -5.08 -4.97 -1.93
C THR A 384 -6.40 -5.32 -2.58
N THR A 385 -6.98 -6.43 -2.15
CA THR A 385 -8.21 -6.93 -2.75
C THR A 385 -9.39 -6.16 -2.17
N LYS A 386 -10.09 -5.39 -3.02
CA LYS A 386 -11.35 -4.76 -2.66
C LYS A 386 -12.48 -5.78 -2.82
N TRP A 387 -13.18 -6.07 -1.73
CA TRP A 387 -14.37 -6.91 -1.75
C TRP A 387 -15.61 -6.02 -1.86
N ILE A 388 -16.42 -6.24 -2.90
CA ILE A 388 -17.68 -5.55 -3.13
C ILE A 388 -18.78 -6.58 -3.01
N TRP A 389 -19.78 -6.30 -2.18
CA TRP A 389 -20.89 -7.21 -1.91
C TRP A 389 -22.10 -6.79 -2.73
N TYR A 390 -22.80 -7.77 -3.32
CA TYR A 390 -24.04 -7.56 -4.05
C TYR A 390 -25.13 -8.43 -3.46
N TRP A 391 -26.37 -7.96 -3.52
CA TRP A 391 -27.56 -8.74 -3.18
C TRP A 391 -28.52 -8.74 -4.36
N LYS A 392 -29.27 -9.83 -4.51
CA LYS A 392 -30.27 -9.97 -5.57
C LYS A 392 -31.63 -9.60 -5.00
N ASN A 393 -32.28 -8.59 -5.58
CA ASN A 393 -33.60 -8.14 -5.16
C ASN A 393 -34.71 -9.08 -5.65
N ASP A 394 -35.94 -8.83 -5.18
CA ASP A 394 -37.12 -9.64 -5.54
C ASP A 394 -37.46 -9.61 -7.04
N HIS A 395 -36.97 -8.59 -7.75
CA HIS A 395 -37.09 -8.46 -9.21
C HIS A 395 -35.95 -9.17 -9.97
N GLY A 396 -35.07 -9.87 -9.25
CA GLY A 396 -33.94 -10.60 -9.79
C GLY A 396 -32.75 -9.76 -10.24
N GLN A 397 -32.70 -8.49 -9.85
CA GLN A 397 -31.61 -7.56 -10.18
C GLN A 397 -30.55 -7.56 -9.07
N TRP A 398 -29.28 -7.49 -9.45
CA TRP A 398 -28.16 -7.36 -8.51
C TRP A 398 -27.90 -5.91 -8.17
N THR A 399 -27.95 -5.59 -6.88
CA THR A 399 -27.68 -4.25 -6.34
C THR A 399 -26.47 -4.32 -5.41
N GLU A 400 -25.57 -3.34 -5.52
CA GLU A 400 -24.42 -3.23 -4.63
C GLU A 400 -24.89 -2.94 -3.20
N TYR A 401 -24.37 -3.70 -2.24
CA TYR A 401 -24.68 -3.54 -0.82
C TYR A 401 -23.96 -2.30 -0.26
N GLY A 402 -24.70 -1.43 0.43
CA GLY A 402 -24.15 -0.21 1.05
C GLY A 402 -24.20 1.05 0.16
N MET A 403 -24.80 0.95 -1.03
CA MET A 403 -25.16 2.10 -1.87
C MET A 403 -26.64 2.45 -1.61
N GLN A 404 -26.91 3.20 -0.53
CA GLN A 404 -28.22 3.80 -0.25
C GLN A 404 -28.05 5.30 0.03
#